data_AF-A0AAD8DLK9-F1
#
_entry.id   AF-A0AAD8DLK9-F1
#
_cell.length_a   1.000
_cell.length_b   1.000
_cell.length_c   1.000
_cell.angle_alpha   90.00
_cell.angle_beta   90.00
_cell.angle_gamma   90.00
#
_symmetry.space_group_name_H-M   'P 1'
#
loop_
_entity.id
_entity.type
_entity.pdbx_description
1 polymer ?
#
loop_
_entity_poly.entity_id
_entity_poly.type
_entity_poly.pdbx_seq_one_letter_code
_entity_poly.pdbx_strand_id
1 'polypeptide(L)'
;MKQSPGTQVIQCSLNRQKPVKAAIVIFGSSLEVIHDPQLVTENIVAVLLKVGQLSIGVLSVYFEGDQELHPYLSALQHTTHKLHTNNILVGGDVNAWSQWWGSVSENHRGAEYCSFLHEQDFQILNSGQTPTFEIYRGDRWCTSIVDVTACSLSLLGKMEEWRVERGLTSSDHNAITFSMRLEKALEPLRPVSTRIYNTRKAKWSDFGSHLKANLTEKEITKVRISNALGPEDLEHILEEYTNAIHSSCDEAIPKLGSPKYSAKPPWWNSTLDLLKKDAVRKKRRIRNAAAHRREYTIEIYVTAKNKYTLAATEAATASWREFCTRQDRESMWDGIYRVLRKTARRQENTLLRNTAAQLITTEYARLEDWTTETLETHRVTGPQIYTDGSKIEGKVGAALTWWEGGKESMSSTFGLEPHNTVFQSEMYALFRAVRLAKESRAASISILSDSRSSLDLLKRPSVTHHLALQIKSCLSEIREEGRKVRLFWLKAHVGTAGNERADELAKQAALTKETADYDKVPVSYVRRKIREGTVKKWQARYESSSTGAVTKVFFPDVLAAKRILRDTVLTPAHTQILTGHGGFAAYLHRFHLKNSPSCVCDQSCEETVWHLLFECPRESETLGS
;
A
#
# COMPACT_ATOMS: atom_id res chain seq x y z
N MET A 1 -7.31 -14.23 -7.43
CA MET A 1 -8.43 -13.50 -8.05
C MET A 1 -9.70 -13.42 -7.20
N LYS A 2 -9.81 -14.08 -6.02
CA LYS A 2 -10.96 -13.97 -5.07
C LYS A 2 -11.04 -12.65 -4.27
N GLN A 3 -10.69 -11.50 -4.84
CA GLN A 3 -10.58 -10.23 -4.08
C GLN A 3 -11.65 -9.16 -4.42
N SER A 4 -12.61 -9.46 -5.30
CA SER A 4 -13.76 -8.59 -5.56
C SER A 4 -15.05 -9.34 -5.20
N PRO A 5 -15.96 -8.74 -4.40
CA PRO A 5 -17.29 -9.31 -4.16
C PRO A 5 -18.00 -9.58 -5.50
N GLY A 6 -18.57 -10.78 -5.68
CA GLY A 6 -19.33 -11.15 -6.89
C GLY A 6 -18.52 -11.75 -8.05
N THR A 7 -17.19 -11.86 -7.98
CA THR A 7 -16.42 -12.50 -9.07
C THR A 7 -16.61 -14.02 -9.13
N GLN A 8 -17.03 -14.53 -10.28
CA GLN A 8 -17.11 -15.98 -10.59
C GLN A 8 -15.96 -16.39 -11.52
N VAL A 9 -15.38 -17.57 -11.28
CA VAL A 9 -14.30 -18.15 -12.11
C VAL A 9 -14.73 -19.56 -12.51
N ILE A 10 -14.85 -19.79 -13.81
CA ILE A 10 -15.27 -21.08 -14.38
C ILE A 10 -14.09 -21.65 -15.17
N GLN A 11 -13.69 -22.86 -14.82
CA GLN A 11 -12.53 -23.57 -15.36
C GLN A 11 -12.67 -25.08 -15.14
N CYS A 12 -11.92 -25.89 -15.90
CA CYS A 12 -11.87 -27.33 -15.66
C CYS A 12 -11.23 -27.63 -14.30
N SER A 13 -11.88 -28.49 -13.51
CA SER A 13 -11.40 -28.90 -12.18
C SER A 13 -11.12 -30.40 -12.06
N LEU A 14 -11.35 -31.16 -13.15
CA LEU A 14 -11.01 -32.57 -13.26
C LEU A 14 -9.48 -32.70 -13.32
N ASN A 15 -8.91 -33.53 -12.44
CA ASN A 15 -7.46 -33.74 -12.27
C ASN A 15 -6.65 -32.46 -11.95
N ARG A 16 -6.75 -31.99 -10.69
CA ARG A 16 -5.95 -30.88 -10.10
C ARG A 16 -4.43 -30.97 -10.26
N GLN A 17 -3.89 -32.09 -10.77
CA GLN A 17 -2.47 -32.27 -11.05
C GLN A 17 -2.02 -31.63 -12.37
N LYS A 18 -2.93 -31.39 -13.33
CA LYS A 18 -2.61 -30.72 -14.59
C LYS A 18 -2.90 -29.22 -14.53
N PRO A 19 -2.13 -28.38 -15.26
CA PRO A 19 -2.37 -26.95 -15.32
C PRO A 19 -3.67 -26.64 -16.06
N VAL A 20 -4.44 -25.67 -15.56
CA VAL A 20 -5.62 -25.12 -16.24
C VAL A 20 -5.16 -24.33 -17.48
N LYS A 21 -5.65 -24.68 -18.68
CA LYS A 21 -5.23 -24.03 -19.94
C LYS A 21 -6.21 -22.94 -20.41
N ALA A 22 -7.51 -23.12 -20.17
CA ALA A 22 -8.54 -22.11 -20.45
C ALA A 22 -9.42 -21.82 -19.23
N ALA A 23 -9.93 -20.59 -19.12
CA ALA A 23 -10.80 -20.16 -18.03
C ALA A 23 -11.64 -18.93 -18.42
N ILE A 24 -12.85 -18.83 -17.87
CA ILE A 24 -13.72 -17.66 -17.99
C ILE A 24 -13.88 -17.00 -16.62
N VAL A 25 -13.65 -15.69 -16.55
CA VAL A 25 -13.78 -14.89 -15.33
C VAL A 25 -14.85 -13.85 -15.52
N ILE A 26 -15.86 -13.88 -14.66
CA ILE A 26 -17.03 -13.00 -14.74
C ILE A 26 -16.97 -12.04 -13.55
N PHE A 27 -17.02 -10.74 -13.86
CA PHE A 27 -16.96 -9.68 -12.86
C PHE A 27 -18.34 -9.05 -12.66
N GLY A 28 -18.74 -8.88 -11.40
CA GLY A 28 -20.03 -8.29 -11.04
C GLY A 28 -21.11 -9.36 -10.79
N SER A 29 -22.27 -8.91 -10.32
CA SER A 29 -23.40 -9.78 -9.96
C SER A 29 -24.63 -9.52 -10.83
N SER A 30 -24.49 -8.83 -11.97
CA SER A 30 -25.62 -8.44 -12.83
C SER A 30 -25.89 -9.44 -13.97
N LEU A 31 -25.09 -10.49 -14.10
CA LEU A 31 -25.19 -11.49 -15.17
C LEU A 31 -25.56 -12.84 -14.57
N GLU A 32 -26.57 -13.48 -15.13
CA GLU A 32 -26.91 -14.86 -14.79
C GLU A 32 -26.00 -15.76 -15.63
N VAL A 33 -25.34 -16.69 -14.95
CA VAL A 33 -24.30 -17.52 -15.55
C VAL A 33 -24.72 -18.97 -15.39
N ILE A 34 -25.01 -19.60 -16.51
CA ILE A 34 -25.26 -21.03 -16.59
C ILE A 34 -23.99 -21.67 -17.15
N HIS A 35 -23.50 -22.71 -16.48
CA HIS A 35 -22.38 -23.49 -16.98
C HIS A 35 -22.69 -24.97 -16.80
N ASP A 36 -22.38 -25.76 -17.82
CA ASP A 36 -22.45 -27.21 -17.77
C ASP A 36 -21.01 -27.74 -17.60
N PRO A 37 -20.68 -28.38 -16.45
CA PRO A 37 -19.37 -28.98 -16.24
C PRO A 37 -18.97 -30.00 -17.32
N GLN A 38 -19.93 -30.61 -18.04
CA GLN A 38 -19.64 -31.55 -19.13
C GLN A 38 -19.10 -30.86 -20.39
N LEU A 39 -19.30 -29.54 -20.52
CA LEU A 39 -18.80 -28.72 -21.61
C LEU A 39 -17.45 -28.09 -21.32
N VAL A 40 -16.89 -28.36 -20.14
CA VAL A 40 -15.64 -27.79 -19.66
C VAL A 40 -14.54 -28.85 -19.75
N THR A 41 -13.61 -28.65 -20.68
CA THR A 41 -12.41 -29.49 -20.86
C THR A 41 -11.15 -28.74 -20.41
N GLU A 42 -9.99 -29.39 -20.42
CA GLU A 42 -8.71 -28.75 -20.09
C GLU A 42 -8.43 -27.51 -20.98
N ASN A 43 -8.85 -27.57 -22.25
CA ASN A 43 -8.53 -26.61 -23.32
C ASN A 43 -9.71 -25.70 -23.73
N ILE A 44 -10.96 -26.09 -23.43
CA ILE A 44 -12.17 -25.37 -23.83
C ILE A 44 -13.05 -25.17 -22.61
N VAL A 45 -13.44 -23.92 -22.34
CA VAL A 45 -14.40 -23.57 -21.30
C VAL A 45 -15.55 -22.83 -21.94
N ALA A 46 -16.77 -23.27 -21.69
CA ALA A 46 -17.98 -22.64 -22.19
C ALA A 46 -18.91 -22.22 -21.06
N VAL A 47 -19.52 -21.06 -21.21
CA VAL A 47 -20.58 -20.54 -20.32
C VAL A 47 -21.70 -19.95 -21.14
N LEU A 48 -22.92 -20.07 -20.64
CA LEU A 48 -24.10 -19.40 -21.17
C LEU A 48 -24.43 -18.22 -20.26
N LEU A 49 -24.29 -17.01 -20.80
CA LEU A 49 -24.64 -15.77 -20.12
C LEU A 49 -26.06 -15.37 -20.51
N LYS A 50 -26.93 -15.15 -19.54
CA LYS A 50 -28.24 -14.56 -19.77
C LYS A 50 -28.21 -13.07 -19.46
N VAL A 51 -28.64 -12.28 -20.44
CA VAL A 51 -28.69 -10.81 -20.45
C VAL A 51 -30.12 -10.41 -20.81
N GLY A 52 -31.01 -10.36 -19.83
CA GLY A 52 -32.45 -10.22 -20.08
C GLY A 52 -32.97 -11.43 -20.87
N GLN A 53 -33.56 -11.21 -22.04
CA GLN A 53 -34.01 -12.28 -22.94
C GLN A 53 -32.90 -12.83 -23.85
N LEU A 54 -31.73 -12.19 -23.90
CA LEU A 54 -30.63 -12.60 -24.76
C LEU A 54 -29.76 -13.65 -24.04
N SER A 55 -29.59 -14.82 -24.64
CA SER A 55 -28.67 -15.85 -24.17
C SER A 55 -27.42 -15.88 -25.04
N ILE A 56 -26.24 -15.73 -24.46
CA ILE A 56 -24.95 -15.61 -25.16
C ILE A 56 -24.03 -16.73 -24.70
N GLY A 57 -23.61 -17.58 -25.64
CA GLY A 57 -22.59 -18.60 -25.42
C GLY A 57 -21.21 -17.96 -25.51
N VAL A 58 -20.43 -17.99 -24.43
CA VAL A 58 -19.05 -17.51 -24.42
C VAL A 58 -18.13 -18.70 -24.23
N LEU A 59 -17.20 -18.88 -25.19
CA LEU A 59 -16.22 -19.94 -25.20
C LEU A 59 -14.81 -19.36 -25.12
N SER A 60 -14.02 -19.87 -24.18
CA SER A 60 -12.59 -19.62 -24.08
C SER A 60 -11.83 -20.86 -24.51
N VAL A 61 -10.90 -20.71 -25.45
CA VAL A 61 -10.13 -21.81 -26.02
C VAL A 61 -8.62 -21.63 -25.84
N TYR A 62 -7.89 -22.73 -25.73
CA TYR A 62 -6.44 -22.78 -25.79
C TYR A 62 -6.01 -24.02 -26.58
N PHE A 63 -5.50 -23.83 -27.79
CA PHE A 63 -5.01 -24.93 -28.63
C PHE A 63 -3.50 -24.99 -28.56
N GLU A 64 -2.97 -26.16 -28.20
CA GLU A 64 -1.53 -26.37 -28.09
C GLU A 64 -0.87 -26.32 -29.47
N GLY A 65 0.24 -25.59 -29.57
CA GLY A 65 0.92 -25.36 -30.85
C GLY A 65 1.69 -26.57 -31.38
N ASP A 66 1.99 -27.54 -30.51
CA ASP A 66 2.70 -28.79 -30.81
C ASP A 66 1.78 -30.00 -30.99
N GLN A 67 0.47 -29.83 -30.85
CA GLN A 67 -0.54 -30.89 -30.96
C GLN A 67 -1.42 -30.70 -32.20
N GLU A 68 -1.97 -31.79 -32.74
CA GLU A 68 -2.91 -31.74 -33.87
C GLU A 68 -4.15 -30.89 -33.55
N LEU A 69 -4.63 -30.10 -34.53
CA LEU A 69 -5.71 -29.14 -34.32
C LEU A 69 -7.10 -29.80 -34.32
N HIS A 70 -7.30 -30.81 -35.17
CA HIS A 70 -8.58 -31.46 -35.42
C HIS A 70 -9.36 -31.92 -34.17
N PRO A 71 -8.75 -32.53 -33.12
CA PRO A 71 -9.47 -32.91 -31.91
C PRO A 71 -10.06 -31.71 -31.16
N TYR A 72 -9.36 -30.57 -31.17
CA TYR A 72 -9.85 -29.34 -30.55
C TYR A 72 -11.04 -28.76 -31.31
N LEU A 73 -11.03 -28.81 -32.65
CA LEU A 73 -12.13 -28.33 -33.49
C LEU A 73 -13.39 -29.18 -33.31
N SER A 74 -13.23 -30.51 -33.26
CA SER A 74 -14.32 -31.44 -32.98
C SER A 74 -14.96 -31.18 -31.61
N ALA A 75 -14.13 -30.95 -30.59
CA ALA A 75 -14.61 -30.61 -29.24
C ALA A 75 -15.29 -29.24 -29.20
N LEU A 76 -14.76 -28.25 -29.94
CA LEU A 76 -15.35 -26.92 -30.05
C LEU A 76 -16.73 -26.99 -30.71
N GLN A 77 -16.86 -27.71 -31.83
CA GLN A 77 -18.13 -27.93 -32.55
C GLN A 77 -19.19 -28.60 -31.67
N HIS A 78 -18.80 -29.64 -30.93
CA HIS A 78 -19.70 -30.30 -30.00
C HIS A 78 -20.18 -29.37 -28.89
N THR A 79 -19.28 -28.51 -28.40
CA THR A 79 -19.58 -27.55 -27.34
C THR A 79 -20.51 -26.44 -27.82
N THR A 80 -20.30 -25.90 -29.03
CA THR A 80 -21.16 -24.88 -29.62
C THR A 80 -22.58 -25.40 -29.83
N HIS A 81 -22.75 -26.62 -30.33
CA HIS A 81 -24.07 -27.24 -30.51
C HIS A 81 -24.83 -27.45 -29.19
N LYS A 82 -24.12 -27.74 -28.09
CA LYS A 82 -24.73 -27.97 -26.77
C LYS A 82 -25.09 -26.70 -25.99
N LEU A 83 -24.61 -25.53 -26.40
CA LEU A 83 -24.94 -24.26 -25.71
C LEU A 83 -26.36 -23.76 -26.01
N HIS A 84 -27.08 -24.41 -26.94
CA HIS A 84 -28.48 -24.11 -27.29
C HIS A 84 -28.76 -22.62 -27.57
N THR A 85 -27.79 -21.90 -28.14
CA THR A 85 -27.93 -20.49 -28.53
C THR A 85 -27.22 -20.23 -29.86
N ASN A 86 -27.79 -19.34 -30.65
CA ASN A 86 -27.20 -18.86 -31.91
C ASN A 86 -26.32 -17.62 -31.70
N ASN A 87 -26.19 -17.12 -30.46
CA ASN A 87 -25.35 -15.97 -30.12
C ASN A 87 -24.08 -16.48 -29.47
N ILE A 88 -23.10 -16.84 -30.28
CA ILE A 88 -21.87 -17.48 -29.82
C ILE A 88 -20.68 -16.56 -30.02
N LEU A 89 -19.85 -16.46 -28.99
CA LEU A 89 -18.58 -15.74 -28.98
C LEU A 89 -17.49 -16.71 -28.56
N VAL A 90 -16.47 -16.87 -29.41
CA VAL A 90 -15.29 -17.69 -29.13
C VAL A 90 -14.04 -16.81 -29.14
N GLY A 91 -13.19 -16.99 -28.13
CA GLY A 91 -11.93 -16.25 -28.04
C GLY A 91 -10.85 -17.05 -27.34
N GLY A 92 -9.62 -16.99 -27.85
CA GLY A 92 -8.52 -17.71 -27.24
C GLY A 92 -7.25 -17.77 -28.07
N ASP A 93 -6.23 -18.41 -27.51
CA ASP A 93 -4.96 -18.68 -28.18
C ASP A 93 -5.10 -19.97 -29.01
N VAL A 94 -5.04 -19.84 -30.33
CA VAL A 94 -5.20 -20.97 -31.25
C VAL A 94 -3.87 -21.50 -31.78
N ASN A 95 -2.76 -20.80 -31.49
CA ASN A 95 -1.42 -21.13 -32.02
C ASN A 95 -1.43 -21.40 -33.54
N ALA A 96 -2.15 -20.58 -34.29
CA ALA A 96 -2.32 -20.69 -35.74
C ALA A 96 -2.06 -19.33 -36.41
N TRP A 97 -1.52 -19.35 -37.63
CA TRP A 97 -1.19 -18.13 -38.38
C TRP A 97 -2.06 -18.05 -39.63
N SER A 98 -2.80 -16.95 -39.77
CA SER A 98 -3.55 -16.64 -40.97
C SER A 98 -3.65 -15.13 -41.17
N GLN A 99 -3.62 -14.72 -42.43
CA GLN A 99 -3.78 -13.32 -42.82
C GLN A 99 -5.17 -12.78 -42.47
N TRP A 100 -6.18 -13.65 -42.35
CA TRP A 100 -7.56 -13.29 -42.00
C TRP A 100 -7.70 -12.63 -40.63
N TRP A 101 -6.83 -12.94 -39.67
CA TRP A 101 -6.77 -12.28 -38.35
C TRP A 101 -5.51 -11.45 -38.16
N GLY A 102 -4.79 -11.15 -39.24
CA GLY A 102 -3.67 -10.20 -39.26
C GLY A 102 -2.28 -10.82 -39.12
N SER A 103 -2.11 -12.14 -39.11
CA SER A 103 -0.77 -12.75 -39.13
C SER A 103 -0.01 -12.40 -40.42
N VAL A 104 1.32 -12.34 -40.33
CA VAL A 104 2.20 -11.99 -41.47
C VAL A 104 2.19 -13.07 -42.56
N SER A 105 2.01 -14.32 -42.17
CA SER A 105 1.96 -15.48 -43.06
C SER A 105 0.81 -16.41 -42.67
N GLU A 106 0.53 -17.37 -43.54
CA GLU A 106 -0.46 -18.42 -43.32
C GLU A 106 0.24 -19.77 -43.11
N ASN A 107 -0.22 -20.54 -42.13
CA ASN A 107 0.21 -21.91 -41.90
C ASN A 107 -0.96 -22.90 -42.03
N HIS A 108 -0.66 -24.20 -42.10
CA HIS A 108 -1.69 -25.24 -42.28
C HIS A 108 -2.78 -25.17 -41.20
N ARG A 109 -2.39 -24.96 -39.93
CA ARG A 109 -3.32 -24.78 -38.80
C ARG A 109 -4.23 -23.56 -38.99
N GLY A 110 -3.71 -22.48 -39.55
CA GLY A 110 -4.48 -21.28 -39.86
C GLY A 110 -5.55 -21.55 -40.91
N ALA A 111 -5.18 -22.22 -41.99
CA ALA A 111 -6.12 -22.62 -43.04
C ALA A 111 -7.22 -23.57 -42.52
N GLU A 112 -6.85 -24.55 -41.68
CA GLU A 112 -7.81 -25.47 -41.06
C GLU A 112 -8.78 -24.74 -40.12
N TYR A 113 -8.28 -23.85 -39.26
CA TYR A 113 -9.14 -23.07 -38.38
C TYR A 113 -10.03 -22.08 -39.13
N CYS A 114 -9.52 -21.43 -40.18
CA CYS A 114 -10.32 -20.58 -41.06
C CYS A 114 -11.48 -21.36 -41.71
N SER A 115 -11.19 -22.57 -42.21
CA SER A 115 -12.19 -23.44 -42.82
C SER A 115 -13.27 -23.82 -41.81
N PHE A 116 -12.87 -24.19 -40.58
CA PHE A 116 -13.80 -24.46 -39.49
C PHE A 116 -14.67 -23.25 -39.14
N LEU A 117 -14.10 -22.05 -39.00
CA LEU A 117 -14.86 -20.84 -38.70
C LEU A 117 -15.88 -20.55 -39.81
N HIS A 118 -15.49 -20.74 -41.07
CA HIS A 118 -16.39 -20.57 -42.21
C HIS A 118 -17.54 -21.59 -42.19
N GLU A 119 -17.24 -22.88 -41.97
CA GLU A 119 -18.25 -23.96 -41.89
C GLU A 119 -19.24 -23.78 -40.73
N GLN A 120 -18.85 -23.07 -39.68
CA GLN A 120 -19.66 -22.79 -38.49
C GLN A 120 -20.29 -21.38 -38.50
N ASP A 121 -20.23 -20.67 -39.64
CA ASP A 121 -20.74 -19.30 -39.80
C ASP A 121 -20.20 -18.27 -38.78
N PHE A 122 -18.96 -18.47 -38.33
CA PHE A 122 -18.26 -17.54 -37.44
C PHE A 122 -17.56 -16.43 -38.22
N GLN A 123 -17.68 -15.21 -37.70
CA GLN A 123 -17.06 -14.00 -38.22
C GLN A 123 -15.87 -13.60 -37.35
N ILE A 124 -14.71 -13.40 -37.97
CA ILE A 124 -13.49 -12.99 -37.28
C ILE A 124 -13.60 -11.52 -36.89
N LEU A 125 -13.36 -11.22 -35.61
CA LEU A 125 -13.42 -9.85 -35.07
C LEU A 125 -12.05 -9.16 -35.02
N ASN A 126 -10.97 -9.92 -35.19
CA ASN A 126 -9.61 -9.39 -35.18
C ASN A 126 -9.46 -8.26 -36.22
N SER A 127 -8.90 -7.13 -35.79
CA SER A 127 -8.70 -5.95 -36.64
C SER A 127 -7.34 -5.30 -36.41
N GLY A 128 -6.69 -4.89 -37.51
CA GLY A 128 -5.37 -4.29 -37.48
C GLY A 128 -4.22 -5.30 -37.37
N GLN A 129 -3.00 -4.79 -37.22
CA GLN A 129 -1.76 -5.60 -37.24
C GLN A 129 -1.01 -5.56 -35.92
N THR A 130 -1.67 -5.16 -34.84
CA THR A 130 -1.02 -5.12 -33.53
C THR A 130 -0.81 -6.57 -33.04
N PRO A 131 0.43 -7.00 -32.76
CA PRO A 131 0.72 -8.37 -32.37
C PRO A 131 0.06 -8.74 -31.04
N THR A 132 -0.59 -9.90 -31.01
CA THR A 132 -1.20 -10.45 -29.81
C THR A 132 -0.18 -11.21 -28.96
N PHE A 133 0.95 -11.62 -29.53
CA PHE A 133 2.09 -12.21 -28.83
C PHE A 133 3.40 -11.50 -29.20
N GLU A 134 4.21 -11.13 -28.19
CA GLU A 134 5.49 -10.46 -28.36
C GLU A 134 6.52 -11.00 -27.35
N ILE A 135 7.64 -11.51 -27.84
CA ILE A 135 8.71 -12.08 -27.02
C ILE A 135 10.09 -11.68 -27.55
N TYR A 136 11.06 -11.51 -26.65
CA TYR A 136 12.48 -11.39 -27.01
C TYR A 136 13.17 -12.75 -26.91
N ARG A 137 13.80 -13.21 -27.99
CA ARG A 137 14.63 -14.41 -28.03
C ARG A 137 16.07 -13.99 -28.33
N GLY A 138 16.87 -13.84 -27.28
CA GLY A 138 18.18 -13.16 -27.36
C GLY A 138 17.98 -11.69 -27.73
N ASP A 139 18.73 -11.21 -28.73
CA ASP A 139 18.61 -9.83 -29.23
C ASP A 139 17.51 -9.66 -30.29
N ARG A 140 16.79 -10.74 -30.65
CA ARG A 140 15.76 -10.71 -31.68
C ARG A 140 14.38 -10.51 -31.06
N TRP A 141 13.69 -9.46 -31.51
CA TRP A 141 12.28 -9.23 -31.22
C TRP A 141 11.42 -10.10 -32.14
N CYS A 142 10.62 -11.00 -31.55
CA CYS A 142 9.71 -11.89 -32.26
C CYS A 142 8.27 -11.52 -31.91
N THR A 143 7.43 -11.41 -32.93
CA THR A 143 6.01 -11.08 -32.77
C THR A 143 5.15 -12.03 -33.60
N SER A 144 3.94 -12.31 -33.11
CA SER A 144 2.96 -13.09 -33.85
C SER A 144 1.54 -12.67 -33.45
N ILE A 145 0.59 -12.97 -34.33
CA ILE A 145 -0.84 -12.86 -34.03
C ILE A 145 -1.41 -14.27 -34.04
N VAL A 146 -1.68 -14.80 -32.85
CA VAL A 146 -2.12 -16.19 -32.60
C VAL A 146 -3.38 -16.26 -31.73
N ASP A 147 -3.72 -15.18 -31.02
CA ASP A 147 -4.98 -15.03 -30.31
C ASP A 147 -6.10 -14.55 -31.27
N VAL A 148 -7.16 -15.34 -31.40
CA VAL A 148 -8.28 -15.08 -32.33
C VAL A 148 -9.57 -14.90 -31.54
N THR A 149 -10.36 -13.90 -31.93
CA THR A 149 -11.74 -13.68 -31.48
C THR A 149 -12.68 -13.80 -32.67
N ALA A 150 -13.71 -14.62 -32.55
CA ALA A 150 -14.74 -14.76 -33.56
C ALA A 150 -16.13 -14.83 -32.92
N CYS A 151 -17.16 -14.40 -33.63
CA CYS A 151 -18.54 -14.46 -33.15
C CYS A 151 -19.51 -14.89 -34.25
N SER A 152 -20.66 -15.41 -33.86
CA SER A 152 -21.75 -15.72 -34.77
C SER A 152 -22.21 -14.45 -35.48
N LEU A 153 -22.79 -14.59 -36.68
CA LEU A 153 -23.29 -13.47 -37.47
C LEU A 153 -24.32 -12.60 -36.71
N SER A 154 -25.12 -13.22 -35.84
CA SER A 154 -26.10 -12.57 -34.95
C SER A 154 -25.50 -11.55 -33.98
N LEU A 155 -24.22 -11.70 -33.63
CA LEU A 155 -23.51 -10.83 -32.70
C LEU A 155 -22.65 -9.77 -33.40
N LEU A 156 -22.33 -9.93 -34.69
CA LEU A 156 -21.37 -9.08 -35.40
C LEU A 156 -21.73 -7.59 -35.29
N GLY A 157 -23.01 -7.22 -35.51
CA GLY A 157 -23.48 -5.84 -35.43
C GLY A 157 -23.57 -5.26 -34.01
N LYS A 158 -23.28 -6.06 -32.98
CA LYS A 158 -23.27 -5.66 -31.57
C LYS A 158 -21.85 -5.55 -31.00
N MET A 159 -20.83 -6.07 -31.69
CA MET A 159 -19.44 -6.03 -31.23
C MET A 159 -18.77 -4.74 -31.71
N GLU A 160 -18.18 -4.00 -30.78
CA GLU A 160 -17.58 -2.68 -31.00
C GLU A 160 -16.21 -2.59 -30.33
N GLU A 161 -15.37 -1.66 -30.80
CA GLU A 161 -14.09 -1.28 -30.18
C GLU A 161 -13.07 -2.42 -30.00
N TRP A 162 -13.10 -3.45 -30.86
CA TRP A 162 -12.10 -4.52 -30.83
C TRP A 162 -10.70 -3.96 -31.03
N ARG A 163 -9.79 -4.25 -30.11
CA ARG A 163 -8.38 -3.84 -30.19
C ARG A 163 -7.47 -4.68 -29.30
N VAL A 164 -6.19 -4.66 -29.63
CA VAL A 164 -5.12 -5.24 -28.80
C VAL A 164 -4.55 -4.17 -27.87
N GLU A 165 -4.64 -4.39 -26.56
CA GLU A 165 -4.20 -3.49 -25.51
C GLU A 165 -2.85 -3.93 -24.93
N ARG A 166 -1.78 -3.22 -25.31
CA ARG A 166 -0.43 -3.42 -24.77
C ARG A 166 -0.37 -2.99 -23.30
N GLY A 167 0.27 -3.80 -22.45
CA GLY A 167 0.48 -3.49 -21.03
C GLY A 167 -0.73 -3.73 -20.11
N LEU A 168 -1.85 -4.28 -20.61
CA LEU A 168 -2.95 -4.76 -19.77
C LEU A 168 -2.56 -6.05 -19.01
N THR A 169 -1.83 -6.94 -19.67
CA THR A 169 -1.21 -8.12 -19.07
C THR A 169 0.27 -7.85 -18.79
N SER A 170 0.90 -8.71 -18.00
CA SER A 170 2.35 -8.75 -17.82
C SER A 170 2.98 -9.98 -18.52
N SER A 171 2.18 -10.64 -19.36
CA SER A 171 2.55 -11.80 -20.16
C SER A 171 3.22 -11.35 -21.47
N ASP A 172 3.76 -12.32 -22.17
CA ASP A 172 4.24 -12.17 -23.55
C ASP A 172 3.04 -12.02 -24.51
N HIS A 173 1.85 -12.50 -24.11
CA HIS A 173 0.57 -12.19 -24.78
C HIS A 173 0.01 -10.82 -24.36
N ASN A 174 -0.35 -10.00 -25.34
CA ASN A 174 -1.11 -8.77 -25.16
C ASN A 174 -2.60 -9.06 -25.02
N ALA A 175 -3.33 -8.27 -24.22
CA ALA A 175 -4.76 -8.52 -24.03
C ALA A 175 -5.56 -8.02 -25.23
N ILE A 176 -6.60 -8.75 -25.59
CA ILE A 176 -7.64 -8.29 -26.50
C ILE A 176 -8.79 -7.71 -25.68
N THR A 177 -9.32 -6.56 -26.09
CA THR A 177 -10.50 -5.94 -25.50
C THR A 177 -11.50 -5.58 -26.58
N PHE A 178 -12.78 -5.78 -26.30
CA PHE A 178 -13.90 -5.37 -27.13
C PHE A 178 -15.12 -5.11 -26.22
N SER A 179 -16.08 -4.36 -26.75
CA SER A 179 -17.33 -4.01 -26.09
C SER A 179 -18.48 -4.65 -26.85
N MET A 180 -19.53 -5.08 -26.14
CA MET A 180 -20.76 -5.54 -26.78
C MET A 180 -21.89 -4.57 -26.42
N ARG A 181 -22.51 -3.99 -27.44
CA ARG A 181 -23.64 -3.06 -27.27
C ARG A 181 -24.89 -3.82 -26.85
N LEU A 182 -25.51 -3.34 -25.77
CA LEU A 182 -26.80 -3.82 -25.28
C LEU A 182 -27.88 -2.76 -25.56
N GLU A 183 -29.09 -3.21 -25.90
CA GLU A 183 -30.23 -2.32 -26.18
C GLU A 183 -30.77 -1.65 -24.91
N LYS A 184 -30.58 -2.29 -23.74
CA LYS A 184 -30.98 -1.78 -22.43
C LYS A 184 -29.86 -1.97 -21.41
N ALA A 185 -29.81 -1.10 -20.42
CA ALA A 185 -28.90 -1.25 -19.29
C ALA A 185 -29.20 -2.55 -18.52
N LEU A 186 -28.16 -3.21 -18.05
CA LEU A 186 -28.28 -4.39 -17.19
C LEU A 186 -28.76 -3.97 -15.79
N GLU A 187 -29.95 -4.40 -15.42
CA GLU A 187 -30.40 -4.31 -14.03
C GLU A 187 -29.59 -5.27 -13.15
N PRO A 188 -29.21 -4.90 -11.92
CA PRO A 188 -28.54 -5.82 -11.01
C PRO A 188 -29.44 -7.02 -10.73
N LEU A 189 -28.92 -8.24 -10.90
CA LEU A 189 -29.60 -9.39 -10.31
C LEU A 189 -29.66 -9.15 -8.80
N ARG A 190 -30.86 -9.26 -8.22
CA ARG A 190 -31.02 -9.17 -6.78
C ARG A 190 -30.08 -10.21 -6.17
N PRO A 191 -29.15 -9.83 -5.28
CA PRO A 191 -28.20 -10.77 -4.74
C PRO A 191 -28.94 -11.80 -3.88
N VAL A 192 -29.12 -13.01 -4.41
CA VAL A 192 -29.59 -14.17 -3.63
C VAL A 192 -28.43 -14.66 -2.76
N SER A 193 -28.06 -13.89 -1.73
CA SER A 193 -27.03 -14.32 -0.78
C SER A 193 -27.33 -13.89 0.64
N THR A 194 -27.40 -14.87 1.54
CA THR A 194 -27.50 -14.68 3.00
C THR A 194 -26.21 -14.18 3.65
N ARG A 195 -25.13 -13.96 2.88
CA ARG A 195 -23.83 -13.46 3.37
C ARG A 195 -23.86 -12.01 3.86
N ILE A 196 -24.99 -11.33 3.75
CA ILE A 196 -25.20 -9.99 4.31
C ILE A 196 -25.58 -10.05 5.80
N TYR A 197 -25.93 -11.21 6.34
CA TYR A 197 -26.38 -11.38 7.72
C TYR A 197 -25.27 -11.87 8.65
N ASN A 198 -25.20 -11.33 9.86
CA ASN A 198 -24.26 -11.78 10.89
C ASN A 198 -24.83 -13.00 11.63
N THR A 199 -24.65 -14.18 11.05
CA THR A 199 -25.17 -15.45 11.59
C THR A 199 -24.64 -15.80 12.98
N ARG A 200 -23.54 -15.17 13.44
CA ARG A 200 -23.04 -15.34 14.83
C ARG A 200 -23.88 -14.63 15.88
N LYS A 201 -24.67 -13.62 15.47
CA LYS A 201 -25.60 -12.88 16.33
C LYS A 201 -27.06 -13.24 16.05
N ALA A 202 -27.31 -14.27 15.24
CA ALA A 202 -28.65 -14.70 14.89
C ALA A 202 -29.36 -15.31 16.11
N LYS A 203 -30.60 -14.89 16.34
CA LYS A 203 -31.53 -15.58 17.24
C LYS A 203 -32.32 -16.59 16.42
N TRP A 204 -31.85 -17.83 16.38
CA TRP A 204 -32.43 -18.88 15.51
C TRP A 204 -33.86 -19.28 15.88
N SER A 205 -34.27 -19.09 17.14
CA SER A 205 -35.65 -19.25 17.60
C SER A 205 -36.61 -18.29 16.90
N ASP A 206 -36.19 -17.03 16.79
CA ASP A 206 -36.99 -15.95 16.23
C ASP A 206 -37.06 -16.14 14.71
N PHE A 207 -35.92 -16.48 14.09
CA PHE A 207 -35.86 -16.86 12.67
C PHE A 207 -36.82 -18.01 12.34
N GLY A 208 -36.81 -19.08 13.15
CA GLY A 208 -37.69 -20.24 12.93
C GLY A 208 -39.17 -19.87 13.04
N SER A 209 -39.51 -18.96 13.95
CA SER A 209 -40.87 -18.47 14.14
C SER A 209 -41.34 -17.62 12.96
N HIS A 210 -40.51 -16.66 12.51
CA HIS A 210 -40.79 -15.83 11.34
C HIS A 210 -40.86 -16.65 10.04
N LEU A 211 -39.97 -17.62 9.86
CA LEU A 211 -39.98 -18.49 8.69
C LEU A 211 -41.26 -19.32 8.63
N LYS A 212 -41.68 -19.90 9.76
CA LYS A 212 -42.92 -20.68 9.81
C LYS A 212 -44.14 -19.82 9.50
N ALA A 213 -44.19 -18.58 10.01
CA ALA A 213 -45.26 -17.64 9.69
C ALA A 213 -45.29 -17.28 8.20
N ASN A 214 -44.14 -16.91 7.63
CA ASN A 214 -44.02 -16.52 6.22
C ASN A 214 -44.32 -17.68 5.25
N LEU A 215 -43.93 -18.92 5.59
CA LEU A 215 -44.26 -20.10 4.78
C LEU A 215 -45.75 -20.43 4.82
N THR A 216 -46.41 -20.17 5.96
CA THR A 216 -47.85 -20.38 6.13
C THR A 216 -48.64 -19.31 5.36
N GLU A 217 -48.24 -18.04 5.45
CA GLU A 217 -48.85 -16.92 4.71
C GLU A 217 -48.78 -17.15 3.20
N LYS A 218 -47.66 -17.67 2.71
CA LYS A 218 -47.46 -17.96 1.28
C LYS A 218 -47.93 -19.35 0.84
N GLU A 219 -48.61 -20.11 1.72
CA GLU A 219 -49.11 -21.47 1.42
C GLU A 219 -48.06 -22.42 0.82
N ILE A 220 -46.79 -22.26 1.18
CA ILE A 220 -45.71 -23.09 0.64
C ILE A 220 -45.72 -24.43 1.36
N THR A 221 -46.49 -25.36 0.82
CA THR A 221 -46.68 -26.70 1.35
C THR A 221 -46.07 -27.75 0.42
N LYS A 222 -45.81 -28.94 0.98
CA LYS A 222 -45.37 -30.11 0.18
C LYS A 222 -46.34 -30.44 -0.96
N VAL A 223 -47.63 -30.19 -0.74
CA VAL A 223 -48.70 -30.43 -1.72
C VAL A 223 -48.62 -29.44 -2.89
N ARG A 224 -48.35 -28.15 -2.62
CA ARG A 224 -48.18 -27.13 -3.66
C ARG A 224 -46.97 -27.41 -4.54
N ILE A 225 -45.86 -27.87 -3.95
CA ILE A 225 -44.65 -28.26 -4.68
C ILE A 225 -44.90 -29.50 -5.56
N SER A 226 -45.63 -30.51 -5.06
CA SER A 226 -45.93 -31.72 -5.83
C SER A 226 -46.91 -31.50 -6.97
N ASN A 227 -47.70 -30.42 -6.93
CA ASN A 227 -48.72 -30.09 -7.92
C ASN A 227 -48.23 -29.06 -8.96
N ALA A 228 -46.95 -28.70 -8.97
CA ALA A 228 -46.41 -27.73 -9.92
C ALA A 228 -46.58 -28.23 -11.36
N LEU A 229 -47.22 -27.42 -12.22
CA LEU A 229 -47.65 -27.84 -13.57
C LEU A 229 -46.53 -27.72 -14.62
N GLY A 230 -45.35 -27.23 -14.25
CA GLY A 230 -44.20 -27.10 -15.13
C GLY A 230 -42.99 -26.39 -14.50
N PRO A 231 -41.88 -26.24 -15.25
CA PRO A 231 -40.64 -25.62 -14.76
C PRO A 231 -40.82 -24.18 -14.29
N GLU A 232 -41.67 -23.40 -14.95
CA GLU A 232 -41.95 -22.00 -14.61
C GLU A 232 -42.71 -21.88 -13.27
N ASP A 233 -43.64 -22.79 -13.02
CA ASP A 233 -44.42 -22.83 -11.77
C ASP A 233 -43.53 -23.23 -10.58
N LEU A 234 -42.60 -24.17 -10.80
CA LEU A 234 -41.58 -24.52 -9.82
C LEU A 234 -40.64 -23.35 -9.51
N GLU A 235 -40.22 -22.59 -10.54
CA GLU A 235 -39.36 -21.43 -10.39
C GLU A 235 -40.05 -20.32 -9.59
N HIS A 236 -41.35 -20.12 -9.82
CA HIS A 236 -42.16 -19.18 -9.04
C HIS A 236 -42.27 -19.60 -7.56
N ILE A 237 -42.54 -20.87 -7.28
CA ILE A 237 -42.59 -21.40 -5.90
C ILE A 237 -41.22 -21.24 -5.20
N LEU A 238 -40.12 -21.48 -5.93
CA LEU A 238 -38.76 -21.30 -5.41
C LEU A 238 -38.47 -19.82 -5.10
N GLU A 239 -38.95 -18.89 -5.93
CA GLU A 239 -38.81 -17.45 -5.68
C GLU A 239 -39.57 -17.04 -4.41
N GLU A 240 -40.80 -17.51 -4.23
CA GLU A 240 -41.61 -17.24 -3.04
C GLU A 240 -40.97 -17.78 -1.75
N TYR A 241 -40.42 -18.99 -1.81
CA TYR A 241 -39.71 -19.65 -0.71
C TYR A 241 -38.44 -18.89 -0.34
N THR A 242 -37.66 -18.48 -1.35
CA THR A 242 -36.44 -17.69 -1.16
C THR A 242 -36.76 -16.34 -0.52
N ASN A 243 -37.83 -15.67 -0.97
CA ASN A 243 -38.32 -14.43 -0.38
C ASN A 243 -38.78 -14.60 1.08
N ALA A 244 -39.41 -15.73 1.42
CA ALA A 244 -39.79 -16.04 2.80
C ALA A 244 -38.55 -16.18 3.72
N ILE A 245 -37.49 -16.83 3.24
CA ILE A 245 -36.22 -16.93 3.97
C ILE A 245 -35.61 -15.54 4.17
N HIS A 246 -35.59 -14.69 3.14
CA HIS A 246 -35.02 -13.35 3.22
C HIS A 246 -35.74 -12.45 4.23
N SER A 247 -37.08 -12.39 4.16
CA SER A 247 -37.87 -11.63 5.13
C SER A 247 -37.62 -12.12 6.57
N SER A 248 -37.54 -13.44 6.76
CA SER A 248 -37.22 -14.02 8.07
C SER A 248 -35.82 -13.68 8.56
N CYS A 249 -34.84 -13.59 7.66
CA CYS A 249 -33.48 -13.17 8.00
C CYS A 249 -33.41 -11.68 8.35
N ASP A 250 -34.16 -10.82 7.66
CA ASP A 250 -34.21 -9.39 7.91
C ASP A 250 -34.74 -9.06 9.31
N GLU A 251 -35.74 -9.80 9.78
CA GLU A 251 -36.32 -9.63 11.11
C GLU A 251 -35.45 -10.22 12.22
N ALA A 252 -34.88 -11.41 12.00
CA ALA A 252 -34.23 -12.19 13.07
C ALA A 252 -32.70 -12.03 13.16
N ILE A 253 -32.04 -11.54 12.10
CA ILE A 253 -30.58 -11.55 12.00
C ILE A 253 -30.03 -10.15 11.69
N PRO A 254 -29.20 -9.57 12.59
CA PRO A 254 -28.54 -8.30 12.31
C PRO A 254 -27.66 -8.39 11.06
N LYS A 255 -27.80 -7.42 10.15
CA LYS A 255 -26.94 -7.31 8.96
C LYS A 255 -25.49 -7.04 9.36
N LEU A 256 -24.54 -7.63 8.64
CA LEU A 256 -23.12 -7.33 8.77
C LEU A 256 -22.93 -5.84 8.48
N GLY A 257 -22.40 -5.10 9.47
CA GLY A 257 -22.02 -3.72 9.26
C GLY A 257 -21.07 -3.61 8.07
N SER A 258 -21.28 -2.61 7.21
CA SER A 258 -20.36 -2.30 6.12
C SER A 258 -18.94 -2.14 6.70
N PRO A 259 -17.89 -2.62 6.00
CA PRO A 259 -16.53 -2.38 6.46
C PRO A 259 -16.39 -0.87 6.68
N LYS A 260 -15.98 -0.46 7.88
CA LYS A 260 -15.73 0.94 8.20
C LYS A 260 -14.75 1.49 7.16
N TYR A 261 -15.26 2.21 6.17
CA TYR A 261 -14.40 3.00 5.31
C TYR A 261 -13.72 4.00 6.24
N SER A 262 -12.39 3.93 6.31
CA SER A 262 -11.62 5.02 6.91
C SER A 262 -12.12 6.30 6.25
N ALA A 263 -12.64 7.26 7.04
CA ALA A 263 -13.12 8.52 6.52
C ALA A 263 -12.05 9.08 5.55
N LYS A 264 -12.41 9.16 4.27
CA LYS A 264 -11.48 9.63 3.27
C LYS A 264 -11.21 11.11 3.57
N PRO A 265 -9.97 11.59 3.39
CA PRO A 265 -9.66 12.99 3.63
C PRO A 265 -10.58 13.92 2.82
N PRO A 266 -10.85 15.15 3.28
CA PRO A 266 -11.76 16.09 2.59
C PRO A 266 -11.34 16.40 1.15
N TRP A 267 -10.05 16.32 0.86
CA TRP A 267 -9.46 16.52 -0.48
C TRP A 267 -9.51 15.29 -1.38
N TRP A 268 -10.08 14.19 -0.90
CA TRP A 268 -10.16 12.94 -1.66
C TRP A 268 -11.37 12.95 -2.58
N ASN A 269 -11.17 12.65 -3.86
CA ASN A 269 -12.22 12.62 -4.88
C ASN A 269 -12.18 11.32 -5.70
N SER A 270 -13.20 11.14 -6.55
CA SER A 270 -13.35 9.97 -7.43
C SER A 270 -12.15 9.80 -8.39
N THR A 271 -11.60 10.91 -8.90
CA THR A 271 -10.42 10.92 -9.77
C THR A 271 -9.19 10.34 -9.06
N LEU A 272 -8.94 10.70 -7.81
CA LEU A 272 -7.85 10.14 -7.01
C LEU A 272 -8.04 8.65 -6.71
N ASP A 273 -9.28 8.20 -6.52
CA ASP A 273 -9.57 6.77 -6.40
C ASP A 273 -9.24 6.01 -7.69
N LEU A 274 -9.59 6.55 -8.85
CA LEU A 274 -9.28 5.94 -10.14
C LEU A 274 -7.76 5.86 -10.36
N LEU A 275 -7.04 6.96 -10.12
CA LEU A 275 -5.57 7.02 -10.26
C LEU A 275 -4.86 6.10 -9.26
N LYS A 276 -5.32 6.02 -8.01
CA LYS A 276 -4.77 5.09 -7.01
C LYS A 276 -5.02 3.63 -7.40
N LYS A 277 -6.25 3.31 -7.83
CA LYS A 277 -6.59 1.96 -8.30
C LYS A 277 -5.74 1.58 -9.50
N ASP A 278 -5.53 2.50 -10.43
CA ASP A 278 -4.67 2.31 -11.59
C ASP A 278 -3.19 2.07 -11.22
N ALA A 279 -2.61 2.91 -10.36
CA ALA A 279 -1.23 2.74 -9.90
C ALA A 279 -1.03 1.42 -9.12
N VAL A 280 -1.99 1.03 -8.27
CA VAL A 280 -1.94 -0.26 -7.53
C VAL A 280 -2.10 -1.45 -8.48
N ARG A 281 -2.96 -1.35 -9.49
CA ARG A 281 -3.13 -2.38 -10.52
C ARG A 281 -1.83 -2.60 -11.27
N LYS A 282 -1.20 -1.52 -11.77
CA LYS A 282 0.10 -1.55 -12.46
C LYS A 282 1.23 -2.07 -11.56
N LYS A 283 1.25 -1.69 -10.28
CA LYS A 283 2.21 -2.22 -9.28
C LYS A 283 2.12 -3.74 -9.11
N ARG A 284 0.90 -4.28 -9.07
CA ARG A 284 0.68 -5.74 -8.93
C ARG A 284 1.19 -6.51 -10.15
N ARG A 285 1.16 -5.90 -11.35
CA ARG A 285 1.65 -6.49 -12.60
C ARG A 285 3.17 -6.73 -12.61
N ILE A 286 3.96 -5.93 -11.89
CA ILE A 286 5.42 -6.12 -11.76
C ILE A 286 5.78 -7.50 -11.19
N ARG A 287 4.94 -8.07 -10.30
CA ARG A 287 5.22 -9.36 -9.67
C ARG A 287 5.15 -10.53 -10.65
N ASN A 288 4.33 -10.40 -11.69
CA ASN A 288 4.03 -11.46 -12.65
C ASN A 288 4.56 -11.11 -14.05
N ALA A 289 5.41 -10.10 -14.19
CA ALA A 289 5.96 -9.69 -15.46
C ALA A 289 7.08 -10.64 -15.89
N ALA A 290 7.05 -11.07 -17.16
CA ALA A 290 8.16 -11.76 -17.80
C ALA A 290 9.44 -10.91 -17.67
N ALA A 291 10.59 -11.57 -17.53
CA ALA A 291 11.86 -10.92 -17.18
C ALA A 291 12.21 -9.75 -18.11
N HIS A 292 11.96 -9.90 -19.41
CA HIS A 292 12.27 -8.90 -20.43
C HIS A 292 11.26 -7.73 -20.48
N ARG A 293 9.98 -7.93 -20.13
CA ARG A 293 8.97 -6.84 -20.06
C ARG A 293 8.93 -6.17 -18.69
N ARG A 294 9.73 -6.64 -17.73
CA ARG A 294 9.69 -6.17 -16.35
C ARG A 294 10.11 -4.72 -16.23
N GLU A 295 11.12 -4.29 -16.98
CA GLU A 295 11.60 -2.91 -17.00
C GLU A 295 10.51 -1.96 -17.54
N TYR A 296 9.94 -2.29 -18.70
CA TYR A 296 8.79 -1.57 -19.26
C TYR A 296 7.58 -1.53 -18.32
N THR A 297 7.25 -2.64 -17.65
CA THR A 297 6.14 -2.71 -16.69
C THR A 297 6.39 -1.84 -15.45
N ILE A 298 7.64 -1.74 -15.02
CA ILE A 298 8.06 -0.85 -13.93
C ILE A 298 7.89 0.60 -14.35
N GLU A 299 8.33 0.96 -15.56
CA GLU A 299 8.19 2.31 -16.10
C GLU A 299 6.71 2.76 -16.15
N ILE A 300 5.83 1.91 -16.68
CA ILE A 300 4.38 2.16 -16.68
C ILE A 300 3.83 2.38 -15.27
N TYR A 301 4.28 1.59 -14.29
CA TYR A 301 3.90 1.78 -12.89
C TYR A 301 4.42 3.10 -12.33
N VAL A 302 5.68 3.45 -12.58
CA VAL A 302 6.30 4.69 -12.09
C VAL A 302 5.56 5.89 -12.63
N THR A 303 5.23 5.91 -13.93
CA THR A 303 4.45 6.97 -14.57
C THR A 303 3.06 7.12 -13.94
N ALA A 304 2.33 6.01 -13.75
CA ALA A 304 1.01 6.05 -13.11
C ALA A 304 1.09 6.47 -11.63
N LYS A 305 2.13 6.05 -10.91
CA LYS A 305 2.38 6.44 -9.52
C LYS A 305 2.69 7.94 -9.43
N ASN A 306 3.53 8.47 -10.32
CA ASN A 306 3.87 9.89 -10.35
C ASN A 306 2.63 10.73 -10.66
N LYS A 307 1.81 10.32 -11.64
CA LYS A 307 0.52 10.97 -11.95
C LYS A 307 -0.44 10.97 -10.77
N TYR A 308 -0.60 9.84 -10.09
CA TYR A 308 -1.39 9.76 -8.85
C TYR A 308 -0.83 10.66 -7.74
N THR A 309 0.49 10.63 -7.54
CA THR A 309 1.13 11.37 -6.44
C THR A 309 1.01 12.87 -6.66
N LEU A 310 1.22 13.33 -7.90
CA LEU A 310 1.06 14.73 -8.29
C LEU A 310 -0.39 15.20 -8.08
N ALA A 311 -1.37 14.47 -8.62
CA ALA A 311 -2.78 14.81 -8.45
C ALA A 311 -3.21 14.81 -6.97
N ALA A 312 -2.69 13.87 -6.16
CA ALA A 312 -2.96 13.82 -4.73
C ALA A 312 -2.33 15.00 -3.99
N THR A 313 -1.12 15.43 -4.36
CA THR A 313 -0.49 16.62 -3.78
C THR A 313 -1.21 17.91 -4.19
N GLU A 314 -1.67 18.01 -5.43
CA GLU A 314 -2.43 19.16 -5.93
C GLU A 314 -3.79 19.27 -5.23
N ALA A 315 -4.54 18.17 -5.16
CA ALA A 315 -5.83 18.14 -4.47
C ALA A 315 -5.71 18.45 -2.97
N ALA A 316 -4.69 17.88 -2.31
CA ALA A 316 -4.41 18.18 -0.90
C ALA A 316 -4.03 19.66 -0.70
N THR A 317 -3.24 20.23 -1.61
CA THR A 317 -2.81 21.64 -1.56
C THR A 317 -3.97 22.58 -1.85
N ALA A 318 -4.81 22.27 -2.84
CA ALA A 318 -5.98 23.06 -3.20
C ALA A 318 -7.00 23.09 -2.07
N SER A 319 -7.32 21.93 -1.49
CA SER A 319 -8.22 21.84 -0.34
C SER A 319 -7.64 22.52 0.90
N TRP A 320 -6.32 22.45 1.11
CA TRP A 320 -5.68 23.19 2.19
C TRP A 320 -5.75 24.71 1.97
N ARG A 321 -5.51 25.18 0.74
CA ARG A 321 -5.67 26.59 0.37
C ARG A 321 -7.11 27.06 0.61
N GLU A 322 -8.09 26.30 0.13
CA GLU A 322 -9.52 26.59 0.29
C GLU A 322 -9.95 26.60 1.77
N PHE A 323 -9.43 25.65 2.56
CA PHE A 323 -9.64 25.61 4.00
C PHE A 323 -9.09 26.87 4.67
N CYS A 324 -7.87 27.28 4.33
CA CYS A 324 -7.22 28.49 4.85
C CYS A 324 -7.94 29.77 4.40
N THR A 325 -8.47 29.85 3.17
CA THR A 325 -9.19 31.03 2.67
C THR A 325 -10.60 31.16 3.23
N ARG A 326 -11.23 30.07 3.66
CA ARG A 326 -12.55 30.09 4.34
C ARG A 326 -12.49 30.42 5.84
N GLN A 327 -11.31 30.46 6.47
CA GLN A 327 -11.24 30.80 7.89
C GLN A 327 -11.43 32.31 8.10
N ASP A 328 -12.31 32.66 9.03
CA ASP A 328 -12.58 34.06 9.38
C ASP A 328 -11.35 34.73 10.02
N ARG A 329 -11.16 36.04 9.78
CA ARG A 329 -9.91 36.75 10.11
C ARG A 329 -9.54 36.69 11.59
N GLU A 330 -10.51 36.57 12.50
CA GLU A 330 -10.29 36.46 13.94
C GLU A 330 -9.95 35.03 14.42
N SER A 331 -10.32 33.98 13.65
CA SER A 331 -10.14 32.56 14.04
C SER A 331 -9.15 31.78 13.17
N MET A 332 -8.46 32.48 12.24
CA MET A 332 -7.57 31.91 11.22
C MET A 332 -6.59 30.86 11.76
N TRP A 333 -6.18 30.99 13.02
CA TRP A 333 -5.23 30.12 13.67
C TRP A 333 -5.86 28.88 14.33
N ASP A 334 -7.07 28.94 14.85
CA ASP A 334 -7.65 27.87 15.66
C ASP A 334 -8.01 26.63 14.84
N GLY A 335 -8.59 26.82 13.66
CA GLY A 335 -8.86 25.73 12.71
C GLY A 335 -7.57 25.06 12.23
N ILE A 336 -6.56 25.87 11.89
CA ILE A 336 -5.26 25.41 11.38
C ILE A 336 -4.47 24.67 12.49
N TYR A 337 -4.39 25.21 13.71
CA TYR A 337 -3.70 24.57 14.83
C TYR A 337 -4.38 23.26 15.26
N ARG A 338 -5.72 23.18 15.20
CA ARG A 338 -6.48 21.96 15.52
C ARG A 338 -6.18 20.82 14.54
N VAL A 339 -6.04 21.13 13.25
CA VAL A 339 -5.62 20.16 12.23
C VAL A 339 -4.16 19.74 12.47
N LEU A 340 -3.23 20.69 12.60
CA LEU A 340 -1.80 20.42 12.85
C LEU A 340 -1.53 19.66 14.16
N ARG A 341 -2.38 19.82 15.17
CA ARG A 341 -2.31 19.08 16.46
C ARG A 341 -2.80 17.64 16.34
N LYS A 342 -3.75 17.35 15.44
CA LYS A 342 -4.34 16.02 15.22
C LYS A 342 -3.63 15.19 14.14
N THR A 343 -2.83 15.80 13.26
CA THR A 343 -1.98 15.04 12.33
C THR A 343 -0.79 14.45 13.08
N ALA A 344 -0.86 13.16 13.41
CA ALA A 344 0.32 12.40 13.80
C ALA A 344 1.41 12.55 12.72
N ARG A 345 2.68 12.66 13.13
CA ARG A 345 3.81 12.53 12.19
C ARG A 345 3.63 11.21 11.44
N ARG A 346 3.37 11.28 10.12
CA ARG A 346 3.40 10.10 9.26
C ARG A 346 4.72 9.37 9.56
N GLN A 347 4.65 8.12 10.02
CA GLN A 347 5.74 7.20 9.77
C GLN A 347 5.93 7.17 8.26
N GLU A 348 7.16 7.41 7.82
CA GLU A 348 7.50 7.43 6.40
C GLU A 348 7.07 6.09 5.80
N ASN A 349 6.13 6.17 4.84
CA ASN A 349 5.68 5.01 4.09
C ASN A 349 6.90 4.32 3.48
N THR A 350 7.15 3.10 3.91
CA THR A 350 8.09 2.19 3.27
C THR A 350 7.69 2.04 1.80
N LEU A 351 8.42 2.70 0.91
CA LEU A 351 8.25 2.54 -0.53
C LEU A 351 9.11 1.36 -1.00
N LEU A 352 8.46 0.49 -1.77
CA LEU A 352 9.02 -0.71 -2.38
C LEU A 352 10.00 -0.37 -3.52
N ARG A 353 11.15 -1.05 -3.46
CA ARG A 353 11.97 -1.63 -4.52
C ARG A 353 12.36 -0.72 -5.69
N ASN A 354 13.66 -0.40 -5.75
CA ASN A 354 14.40 -0.36 -7.00
C ASN A 354 15.00 -1.76 -7.23
N THR A 355 14.60 -2.43 -8.30
CA THR A 355 15.20 -3.69 -8.78
C THR A 355 16.40 -3.35 -9.65
N ALA A 356 17.50 -2.97 -9.00
CA ALA A 356 18.85 -3.01 -9.57
C ALA A 356 19.91 -3.14 -8.46
N ALA A 357 19.54 -3.67 -7.30
CA ALA A 357 20.52 -4.18 -6.36
C ALA A 357 20.53 -5.69 -6.56
N GLN A 358 21.48 -6.18 -7.37
CA GLN A 358 22.05 -7.49 -7.11
C GLN A 358 22.19 -7.63 -5.58
N LEU A 359 21.74 -8.76 -5.04
CA LEU A 359 22.05 -9.11 -3.67
C LEU A 359 23.56 -8.90 -3.50
N ILE A 360 23.93 -7.81 -2.82
CA ILE A 360 25.27 -7.61 -2.32
C ILE A 360 25.36 -8.62 -1.20
N THR A 361 25.68 -9.86 -1.56
CA THR A 361 26.29 -10.81 -0.64
C THR A 361 27.70 -10.29 -0.40
N THR A 362 27.81 -9.21 0.37
CA THR A 362 28.97 -9.04 1.23
C THR A 362 28.94 -10.25 2.14
N GLU A 363 29.94 -11.11 2.06
CA GLU A 363 30.16 -12.18 3.03
C GLU A 363 30.20 -11.52 4.42
N TYR A 364 29.07 -11.58 5.13
CA TYR A 364 28.88 -10.99 6.43
C TYR A 364 28.76 -12.14 7.44
N ALA A 365 29.83 -12.36 8.20
CA ALA A 365 29.81 -13.25 9.34
C ALA A 365 29.31 -12.46 10.57
N ARG A 366 28.20 -12.90 11.16
CA ARG A 366 27.86 -12.53 12.55
C ARG A 366 28.66 -13.45 13.43
N LEU A 367 29.48 -12.86 14.29
CA LEU A 367 30.35 -13.61 15.17
C LEU A 367 30.18 -12.98 16.54
N GLU A 368 29.25 -13.53 17.33
CA GLU A 368 28.73 -12.91 18.55
C GLU A 368 29.67 -13.07 19.77
N ASP A 369 30.75 -13.85 19.68
CA ASP A 369 31.65 -14.11 20.82
C ASP A 369 33.13 -14.14 20.41
N TRP A 370 33.85 -13.01 20.49
CA TRP A 370 35.27 -12.92 20.11
C TRP A 370 36.15 -12.28 21.21
N THR A 371 37.18 -13.01 21.63
CA THR A 371 38.39 -12.55 22.34
C THR A 371 39.52 -12.24 21.33
N THR A 372 40.62 -11.60 21.77
CA THR A 372 41.79 -11.27 20.94
C THR A 372 42.37 -12.50 20.20
N GLU A 373 42.30 -13.67 20.82
CA GLU A 373 42.80 -14.95 20.31
C GLU A 373 41.95 -15.50 19.15
N THR A 374 40.64 -15.22 19.16
CA THR A 374 39.77 -15.60 18.06
C THR A 374 40.10 -14.84 16.77
N LEU A 375 40.48 -13.54 16.80
CA LEU A 375 40.77 -12.70 15.62
C LEU A 375 41.73 -13.33 14.60
N GLU A 376 42.66 -14.15 15.06
CA GLU A 376 43.63 -14.87 14.23
C GLU A 376 43.04 -16.13 13.57
N THR A 377 42.01 -16.74 14.17
CA THR A 377 41.41 -18.02 13.72
C THR A 377 40.29 -17.85 12.67
N HIS A 378 39.62 -16.70 12.55
CA HIS A 378 38.62 -16.46 11.50
C HIS A 378 39.05 -15.41 10.49
N ARG A 379 39.74 -15.83 9.42
CA ARG A 379 39.69 -15.25 8.06
C ARG A 379 39.81 -13.71 7.95
N VAL A 380 40.31 -12.97 8.94
CA VAL A 380 40.70 -11.57 8.83
C VAL A 380 42.04 -11.56 8.10
N THR A 381 41.97 -11.47 6.78
CA THR A 381 43.12 -11.58 5.89
C THR A 381 43.44 -10.21 5.28
N GLY A 382 44.72 -9.85 5.30
CA GLY A 382 45.20 -8.58 4.77
C GLY A 382 45.08 -7.43 5.77
N PRO A 383 45.26 -6.19 5.30
CA PRO A 383 45.22 -4.99 6.15
C PRO A 383 43.87 -4.78 6.86
N GLN A 384 43.93 -4.23 8.07
CA GLN A 384 42.78 -3.97 8.92
C GLN A 384 42.58 -2.46 9.09
N ILE A 385 41.35 -1.98 8.91
CA ILE A 385 40.98 -0.58 9.16
C ILE A 385 39.97 -0.54 10.29
N TYR A 386 40.30 0.15 11.38
CA TYR A 386 39.36 0.41 12.47
C TYR A 386 38.76 1.80 12.29
N THR A 387 37.48 1.96 12.63
CA THR A 387 36.77 3.24 12.49
C THR A 387 35.95 3.54 13.73
N ASP A 388 35.94 4.80 14.14
CA ASP A 388 35.07 5.28 15.22
C ASP A 388 34.60 6.73 14.98
N GLY A 389 33.47 7.08 15.61
CA GLY A 389 32.91 8.42 15.62
C GLY A 389 32.48 8.87 17.02
N SER A 390 32.94 10.05 17.42
CA SER A 390 32.71 10.59 18.76
C SER A 390 31.95 11.91 18.75
N LYS A 391 31.22 12.19 19.84
CA LYS A 391 30.63 13.49 20.13
C LYS A 391 30.83 13.84 21.59
N ILE A 392 31.62 14.88 21.86
CA ILE A 392 31.94 15.37 23.20
C ILE A 392 31.57 16.84 23.28
N GLU A 393 30.79 17.21 24.28
CA GLU A 393 30.42 18.62 24.58
C GLU A 393 29.89 19.41 23.37
N GLY A 394 29.17 18.72 22.48
CA GLY A 394 28.60 19.33 21.28
C GLY A 394 29.54 19.36 20.07
N LYS A 395 30.84 19.11 20.23
CA LYS A 395 31.79 18.94 19.13
C LYS A 395 31.81 17.50 18.64
N VAL A 396 32.07 17.29 17.35
CA VAL A 396 31.91 16.00 16.69
C VAL A 396 33.21 15.65 15.96
N GLY A 397 33.68 14.42 16.14
CA GLY A 397 34.91 13.92 15.52
C GLY A 397 34.72 12.50 14.98
N ALA A 398 35.53 12.13 14.00
CA ALA A 398 35.59 10.80 13.44
C ALA A 398 37.05 10.42 13.19
N ALA A 399 37.37 9.14 13.26
CA ALA A 399 38.72 8.68 12.97
C ALA A 399 38.75 7.29 12.33
N LEU A 400 39.87 7.01 11.68
CA LEU A 400 40.24 5.68 11.24
C LEU A 400 41.70 5.39 11.52
N THR A 401 42.03 4.12 11.74
CA THR A 401 43.41 3.63 11.86
C THR A 401 43.61 2.42 10.95
N TRP A 402 44.75 2.36 10.26
CA TRP A 402 45.13 1.28 9.35
C TRP A 402 46.26 0.46 9.99
N TRP A 403 46.10 -0.85 10.00
CA TRP A 403 46.98 -1.80 10.68
C TRP A 403 47.42 -2.93 9.74
N GLU A 404 48.71 -3.21 9.76
CA GLU A 404 49.34 -4.33 9.04
C GLU A 404 50.28 -5.07 10.00
N GLY A 405 50.14 -6.40 10.08
CA GLY A 405 51.00 -7.22 10.94
C GLY A 405 50.97 -6.83 12.43
N GLY A 406 49.84 -6.33 12.93
CA GLY A 406 49.67 -5.92 14.32
C GLY A 406 50.27 -4.55 14.70
N LYS A 407 50.71 -3.76 13.71
CA LYS A 407 51.23 -2.39 13.93
C LYS A 407 50.39 -1.36 13.18
N GLU A 408 50.16 -0.20 13.80
CA GLU A 408 49.54 0.95 13.15
C GLU A 408 50.47 1.47 12.06
N SER A 409 50.01 1.48 10.81
CA SER A 409 50.75 2.02 9.67
C SER A 409 50.39 3.48 9.41
N MET A 410 49.12 3.84 9.62
CA MET A 410 48.63 5.21 9.47
C MET A 410 47.31 5.41 10.22
N SER A 411 47.01 6.67 10.53
CA SER A 411 45.72 7.08 11.05
C SER A 411 45.24 8.37 10.41
N SER A 412 43.96 8.64 10.51
CA SER A 412 43.36 9.89 10.04
C SER A 412 42.21 10.31 10.93
N THR A 413 42.21 11.60 11.26
CA THR A 413 41.21 12.26 12.11
C THR A 413 40.41 13.28 11.30
N PHE A 414 39.11 13.36 11.56
CA PHE A 414 38.19 14.22 10.84
C PHE A 414 37.33 15.03 11.81
N GLY A 415 37.27 16.34 11.58
CA GLY A 415 36.36 17.24 12.30
C GLY A 415 35.00 17.25 11.63
N LEU A 416 33.92 17.22 12.41
CA LEU A 416 32.55 17.37 11.90
C LEU A 416 31.89 18.59 12.56
N GLU A 417 30.95 19.20 11.85
CA GLU A 417 30.20 20.32 12.40
C GLU A 417 29.42 19.93 13.68
N PRO A 418 29.28 20.84 14.67
CA PRO A 418 28.60 20.55 15.94
C PRO A 418 27.15 20.05 15.82
N HIS A 419 26.48 20.37 14.71
CA HIS A 419 25.12 19.90 14.44
C HIS A 419 25.05 18.43 14.01
N ASN A 420 26.18 17.80 13.69
CA ASN A 420 26.22 16.39 13.32
C ASN A 420 25.95 15.47 14.52
N THR A 421 25.39 14.31 14.22
CA THR A 421 25.10 13.27 15.23
C THR A 421 26.26 12.28 15.33
N VAL A 422 26.38 11.56 16.47
CA VAL A 422 27.33 10.44 16.61
C VAL A 422 27.18 9.45 15.47
N PHE A 423 25.94 9.13 15.08
CA PHE A 423 25.68 8.27 13.93
C PHE A 423 26.28 8.81 12.60
N GLN A 424 26.32 10.13 12.40
CA GLN A 424 26.93 10.72 11.21
C GLN A 424 28.47 10.68 11.27
N SER A 425 29.09 10.88 12.44
CA SER A 425 30.55 10.71 12.56
C SER A 425 30.97 9.27 12.30
N GLU A 426 30.25 8.32 12.86
CA GLU A 426 30.45 6.89 12.67
C GLU A 426 30.34 6.47 11.20
N MET A 427 29.27 6.92 10.53
CA MET A 427 29.08 6.66 9.11
C MET A 427 30.14 7.38 8.25
N TYR A 428 30.62 8.55 8.67
CA TYR A 428 31.67 9.28 7.97
C TYR A 428 33.02 8.61 8.13
N ALA A 429 33.35 8.08 9.31
CA ALA A 429 34.53 7.27 9.56
C ALA A 429 34.57 6.04 8.64
N LEU A 430 33.45 5.30 8.57
CA LEU A 430 33.28 4.17 7.65
C LEU A 430 33.41 4.57 6.17
N PHE A 431 32.85 5.72 5.78
CA PHE A 431 33.01 6.23 4.42
C PHE A 431 34.47 6.52 4.08
N ARG A 432 35.21 7.17 4.99
CA ARG A 432 36.64 7.44 4.80
C ARG A 432 37.46 6.15 4.76
N ALA A 433 37.14 5.15 5.59
CA ALA A 433 37.79 3.85 5.56
C ALA A 433 37.57 3.10 4.24
N VAL A 434 36.35 3.10 3.70
CA VAL A 434 36.05 2.47 2.40
C VAL A 434 36.75 3.21 1.26
N ARG A 435 36.85 4.54 1.32
CA ARG A 435 37.62 5.31 0.34
C ARG A 435 39.11 4.99 0.40
N LEU A 436 39.67 4.89 1.59
CA LEU A 436 41.07 4.49 1.77
C LEU A 436 41.31 3.06 1.26
N ALA A 437 40.37 2.15 1.50
CA ALA A 437 40.41 0.80 0.94
C ALA A 437 40.36 0.81 -0.60
N LYS A 438 39.60 1.74 -1.20
CA LYS A 438 39.56 1.92 -2.65
C LYS A 438 40.92 2.34 -3.21
N GLU A 439 41.60 3.26 -2.55
CA GLU A 439 42.91 3.80 -2.96
C GLU A 439 44.06 2.79 -2.75
N SER A 440 43.87 1.79 -1.89
CA SER A 440 44.85 0.73 -1.63
C SER A 440 44.93 -0.30 -2.77
N ARG A 441 46.11 -0.90 -2.96
CA ARG A 441 46.34 -2.01 -3.90
C ARG A 441 46.12 -3.40 -3.28
N ALA A 442 45.76 -3.48 -2.01
CA ALA A 442 45.56 -4.76 -1.33
C ALA A 442 44.40 -5.55 -1.93
N ALA A 443 44.60 -6.86 -2.14
CA ALA A 443 43.59 -7.75 -2.73
C ALA A 443 42.41 -8.02 -1.79
N SER A 444 42.63 -7.97 -0.48
CA SER A 444 41.61 -8.15 0.56
C SER A 444 41.87 -7.20 1.72
N ILE A 445 40.83 -6.47 2.16
CA ILE A 445 40.88 -5.52 3.27
C ILE A 445 39.72 -5.80 4.23
N SER A 446 39.99 -5.70 5.52
CA SER A 446 39.00 -5.87 6.58
C SER A 446 38.74 -4.54 7.27
N ILE A 447 37.50 -4.05 7.27
CA ILE A 447 37.10 -2.82 7.96
C ILE A 447 36.27 -3.21 9.19
N LEU A 448 36.66 -2.71 10.35
CA LEU A 448 36.09 -3.04 11.64
C LEU A 448 35.49 -1.78 12.28
N SER A 449 34.22 -1.87 12.69
CA SER A 449 33.48 -0.77 13.32
C SER A 449 32.61 -1.32 14.44
N ASP A 450 32.54 -0.62 15.57
CA ASP A 450 31.64 -0.95 16.68
C ASP A 450 30.23 -0.37 16.49
N SER A 451 30.05 0.49 15.50
CA SER A 451 28.79 1.10 15.10
C SER A 451 27.84 0.13 14.41
N ARG A 452 27.16 -0.72 15.21
CA ARG A 452 26.17 -1.68 14.71
C ARG A 452 25.11 -1.02 13.84
N SER A 453 24.62 0.16 14.25
CA SER A 453 23.61 0.91 13.49
C SER A 453 24.09 1.29 12.09
N SER A 454 25.38 1.61 11.94
CA SER A 454 25.97 2.02 10.68
C SER A 454 26.10 0.83 9.73
N LEU A 455 26.61 -0.30 10.25
CA LEU A 455 26.72 -1.54 9.50
C LEU A 455 25.35 -2.12 9.11
N ASP A 456 24.38 -2.10 10.03
CA ASP A 456 23.01 -2.55 9.76
C ASP A 456 22.31 -1.70 8.69
N LEU A 457 22.61 -0.40 8.60
CA LEU A 457 22.13 0.42 7.50
C LEU A 457 22.71 -0.03 6.16
N LEU A 458 24.00 -0.34 6.09
CA LEU A 458 24.66 -0.79 4.86
C LEU A 458 24.15 -2.15 4.37
N LYS A 459 23.72 -3.04 5.27
CA LYS A 459 23.09 -4.32 4.90
C LYS A 459 21.76 -4.16 4.17
N ARG A 460 21.05 -3.05 4.38
CA ARG A 460 19.71 -2.88 3.79
C ARG A 460 19.82 -2.81 2.27
N PRO A 461 18.99 -3.55 1.51
CA PRO A 461 19.04 -3.49 0.04
C PRO A 461 18.79 -2.09 -0.54
N SER A 462 18.05 -1.24 0.18
CA SER A 462 17.75 0.13 -0.21
C SER A 462 18.03 1.08 0.95
N VAL A 463 18.77 2.15 0.67
CA VAL A 463 19.14 3.21 1.61
C VAL A 463 18.97 4.56 0.94
N THR A 464 18.53 5.57 1.70
CA THR A 464 18.42 6.97 1.24
C THR A 464 19.48 7.87 1.88
N HIS A 465 20.25 7.34 2.83
CA HIS A 465 21.30 8.07 3.52
C HIS A 465 22.48 8.31 2.57
N HIS A 466 22.88 9.57 2.38
CA HIS A 466 23.86 9.93 1.35
C HIS A 466 25.24 9.26 1.56
N LEU A 467 25.78 9.20 2.79
CA LEU A 467 27.04 8.49 3.05
C LEU A 467 26.91 6.98 2.78
N ALA A 468 25.74 6.40 3.05
CA ALA A 468 25.53 4.96 2.84
C ALA A 468 25.47 4.63 1.34
N LEU A 469 24.91 5.53 0.53
CA LEU A 469 24.94 5.41 -0.93
C LEU A 469 26.38 5.52 -1.46
N GLN A 470 27.16 6.49 -0.97
CA GLN A 470 28.56 6.65 -1.38
C GLN A 470 29.42 5.44 -0.99
N ILE A 471 29.26 4.93 0.24
CA ILE A 471 29.94 3.70 0.70
C ILE A 471 29.61 2.53 -0.23
N LYS A 472 28.32 2.33 -0.54
CA LYS A 472 27.90 1.22 -1.42
C LYS A 472 28.44 1.35 -2.84
N SER A 473 28.49 2.56 -3.40
CA SER A 473 29.11 2.81 -4.70
C SER A 473 30.58 2.41 -4.69
N CYS A 474 31.35 2.91 -3.72
CA CYS A 474 32.76 2.57 -3.60
C CYS A 474 32.99 1.06 -3.40
N LEU A 475 32.16 0.38 -2.61
CA LEU A 475 32.25 -1.07 -2.45
C LEU A 475 31.96 -1.84 -3.75
N SER A 476 31.04 -1.34 -4.59
CA SER A 476 30.76 -1.94 -5.91
C SER A 476 31.97 -1.80 -6.83
N GLU A 477 32.54 -0.60 -6.91
CA GLU A 477 33.71 -0.29 -7.73
C GLU A 477 34.92 -1.14 -7.34
N ILE A 478 35.21 -1.27 -6.04
CA ILE A 478 36.29 -2.13 -5.54
C ILE A 478 36.09 -3.60 -5.95
N ARG A 479 34.83 -4.06 -5.92
CA ARG A 479 34.47 -5.44 -6.31
C ARG A 479 34.60 -5.66 -7.81
N GLU A 480 34.23 -4.68 -8.63
CA GLU A 480 34.39 -4.72 -10.09
C GLU A 480 35.87 -4.83 -10.49
N GLU A 481 36.77 -4.24 -9.70
CA GLU A 481 38.22 -4.41 -9.84
C GLU A 481 38.76 -5.75 -9.30
N GLY A 482 37.88 -6.67 -8.87
CA GLY A 482 38.26 -8.00 -8.37
C GLY A 482 38.82 -8.03 -6.95
N ARG A 483 38.79 -6.91 -6.22
CA ARG A 483 39.29 -6.78 -4.84
C ARG A 483 38.16 -7.04 -3.83
N LYS A 484 38.51 -7.47 -2.61
CA LYS A 484 37.54 -7.83 -1.56
C LYS A 484 37.63 -6.87 -0.37
N VAL A 485 36.51 -6.28 0.01
CA VAL A 485 36.37 -5.54 1.27
C VAL A 485 35.35 -6.24 2.15
N ARG A 486 35.76 -6.61 3.35
CA ARG A 486 34.91 -7.24 4.37
C ARG A 486 34.64 -6.25 5.49
N LEU A 487 33.37 -6.14 5.90
CA LEU A 487 32.96 -5.28 7.01
C LEU A 487 32.64 -6.13 8.23
N PHE A 488 33.30 -5.84 9.35
CA PHE A 488 33.14 -6.54 10.62
C PHE A 488 32.56 -5.61 11.67
N TRP A 489 31.62 -6.16 12.44
CA TRP A 489 31.13 -5.49 13.64
C TRP A 489 31.99 -5.90 14.83
N LEU A 490 32.50 -4.92 15.58
CA LEU A 490 33.14 -5.15 16.86
C LEU A 490 32.18 -4.82 17.99
N LYS A 491 32.26 -5.56 19.08
CA LYS A 491 31.55 -5.14 20.30
C LYS A 491 32.30 -3.95 20.89
N ALA A 492 31.55 -2.88 21.19
CA ALA A 492 32.09 -1.70 21.85
C ALA A 492 32.83 -2.11 23.14
N HIS A 493 33.98 -1.50 23.40
CA HIS A 493 34.81 -1.73 24.59
C HIS A 493 35.45 -3.13 24.73
N VAL A 494 35.58 -3.90 23.64
CA VAL A 494 36.32 -5.20 23.66
C VAL A 494 37.85 -5.05 23.55
N GLY A 495 38.37 -3.82 23.55
CA GLY A 495 39.78 -3.57 23.86
C GLY A 495 40.79 -4.08 22.83
N THR A 496 40.44 -4.06 21.53
CA THR A 496 41.48 -4.22 20.50
C THR A 496 42.25 -2.92 20.34
N ALA A 497 43.58 -3.00 20.26
CA ALA A 497 44.45 -1.82 20.16
C ALA A 497 44.03 -0.87 19.02
N GLY A 498 43.58 -1.40 17.89
CA GLY A 498 43.09 -0.59 16.77
C GLY A 498 41.77 0.13 17.03
N ASN A 499 40.82 -0.48 17.76
CA ASN A 499 39.54 0.14 18.09
C ASN A 499 39.70 1.21 19.19
N GLU A 500 40.49 0.91 20.23
CA GLU A 500 40.81 1.89 21.28
C GLU A 500 41.52 3.11 20.68
N ARG A 501 42.46 2.87 19.76
CA ARG A 501 43.15 3.94 19.04
C ARG A 501 42.20 4.76 18.17
N ALA A 502 41.26 4.14 17.48
CA ALA A 502 40.26 4.86 16.68
C ALA A 502 39.35 5.73 17.57
N ASP A 503 38.92 5.23 18.73
CA ASP A 503 38.11 5.99 19.70
C ASP A 503 38.88 7.16 20.32
N GLU A 504 40.12 6.96 20.74
CA GLU A 504 41.00 8.03 21.22
C GLU A 504 41.13 9.14 20.18
N LEU A 505 41.43 8.77 18.94
CA LEU A 505 41.61 9.71 17.83
C LEU A 505 40.30 10.41 17.44
N ALA A 506 39.15 9.73 17.49
CA ALA A 506 37.86 10.34 17.22
C ALA A 506 37.49 11.38 18.28
N LYS A 507 37.80 11.11 19.55
CA LYS A 507 37.65 12.05 20.67
C LYS A 507 38.61 13.24 20.53
N GLN A 508 39.86 12.98 20.19
CA GLN A 508 40.85 14.03 19.94
C GLN A 508 40.40 14.94 18.78
N ALA A 509 39.94 14.33 17.67
CA ALA A 509 39.44 15.06 16.51
C ALA A 509 38.27 15.98 16.86
N ALA A 510 37.35 15.52 17.72
CA ALA A 510 36.24 16.35 18.19
C ALA A 510 36.73 17.60 18.96
N LEU A 511 37.88 17.54 19.63
CA LEU A 511 38.39 18.64 20.45
C LEU A 511 39.33 19.59 19.70
N THR A 512 40.15 19.05 18.80
CA THR A 512 41.29 19.77 18.20
C THR A 512 41.07 20.27 16.76
N LYS A 513 40.11 19.71 16.01
CA LYS A 513 39.84 20.15 14.63
C LYS A 513 38.97 21.41 14.61
N GLU A 514 39.55 22.50 14.12
CA GLU A 514 38.84 23.78 13.96
C GLU A 514 38.01 23.84 12.66
N THR A 515 38.45 23.15 11.61
CA THR A 515 37.74 23.08 10.32
C THR A 515 37.02 21.75 10.16
N ALA A 516 35.77 21.80 9.69
CA ALA A 516 34.95 20.62 9.49
C ALA A 516 35.25 19.96 8.13
N ASP A 517 35.64 18.68 8.18
CA ASP A 517 35.76 17.78 7.03
C ASP A 517 34.38 17.32 6.50
N TYR A 518 33.32 17.54 7.28
CA TYR A 518 31.94 17.25 6.90
C TYR A 518 30.94 18.18 7.59
N ASP A 519 30.13 18.83 6.76
CA ASP A 519 29.29 19.97 7.14
C ASP A 519 27.78 19.72 6.97
N LYS A 520 27.38 18.55 6.42
CA LYS A 520 26.00 18.33 6.01
C LYS A 520 25.07 18.27 7.22
N VAL A 521 24.05 19.12 7.20
CA VAL A 521 23.10 19.27 8.29
C VAL A 521 22.07 18.13 8.28
N PRO A 522 21.90 17.38 9.37
CA PRO A 522 20.86 16.35 9.43
C PRO A 522 19.47 16.98 9.49
N VAL A 523 18.49 16.38 8.79
CA VAL A 523 17.09 16.84 8.78
C VAL A 523 16.49 16.95 10.19
N SER A 524 16.90 16.06 11.09
CA SER A 524 16.50 16.08 12.50
C SER A 524 16.93 17.37 13.21
N TYR A 525 18.12 17.89 12.91
CA TYR A 525 18.63 19.15 13.46
C TYR A 525 17.80 20.34 12.98
N VAL A 526 17.54 20.42 11.67
CA VAL A 526 16.70 21.49 11.08
C VAL A 526 15.31 21.49 11.70
N ARG A 527 14.67 20.31 11.77
CA ARG A 527 13.34 20.15 12.39
C ARG A 527 13.34 20.58 13.86
N ARG A 528 14.40 20.26 14.60
CA ARG A 528 14.56 20.67 16.00
C ARG A 528 14.71 22.19 16.13
N LYS A 529 15.57 22.82 15.32
CA LYS A 529 15.75 24.29 15.33
C LYS A 529 14.48 25.06 14.98
N ILE A 530 13.75 24.59 13.96
CA ILE A 530 12.43 25.15 13.62
C ILE A 530 11.47 25.01 14.79
N ARG A 531 11.45 23.85 15.46
CA ARG A 531 10.60 23.63 16.63
C ARG A 531 10.97 24.54 17.80
N GLU A 532 12.26 24.67 18.12
CA GLU A 532 12.78 25.58 19.14
C GLU A 532 12.32 27.02 18.86
N GLY A 533 12.52 27.51 17.63
CA GLY A 533 12.08 28.84 17.22
C GLY A 533 10.55 29.02 17.28
N THR A 534 9.80 28.00 16.89
CA THR A 534 8.32 28.01 16.96
C THR A 534 7.84 28.12 18.40
N VAL A 535 8.46 27.37 19.31
CA VAL A 535 8.11 27.38 20.73
C VAL A 535 8.46 28.72 21.36
N LYS A 536 9.64 29.29 21.09
CA LYS A 536 10.01 30.63 21.59
C LYS A 536 9.01 31.69 21.14
N LYS A 537 8.63 31.68 19.86
CA LYS A 537 7.59 32.59 19.34
C LYS A 537 6.21 32.34 19.94
N TRP A 538 5.89 31.09 20.30
CA TRP A 538 4.64 30.76 20.97
C TRP A 538 4.63 31.28 22.41
N GLN A 539 5.71 31.04 23.17
CA GLN A 539 5.87 31.54 24.54
C GLN A 539 5.78 33.07 24.59
N ALA A 540 6.51 33.78 23.72
CA ALA A 540 6.48 35.25 23.67
C ALA A 540 5.07 35.80 23.38
N ARG A 541 4.34 35.20 22.43
CA ARG A 541 2.94 35.57 22.15
C ARG A 541 2.01 35.24 23.30
N TYR A 542 2.28 34.13 24.00
CA TYR A 542 1.48 33.70 25.13
C TYR A 542 1.65 34.69 26.30
N GLU A 543 2.88 35.08 26.61
CA GLU A 543 3.20 36.10 27.61
C GLU A 543 2.57 37.45 27.27
N SER A 544 2.76 37.95 26.04
CA SER A 544 2.30 39.28 25.63
C SER A 544 0.80 39.42 25.35
N SER A 545 0.06 38.31 25.26
CA SER A 545 -1.39 38.35 25.00
C SER A 545 -2.16 39.06 26.12
N SER A 546 -3.14 39.91 25.82
CA SER A 546 -4.03 40.49 26.84
C SER A 546 -5.09 39.52 27.36
N THR A 547 -5.22 38.33 26.73
CA THR A 547 -6.25 37.33 27.05
C THR A 547 -5.68 36.11 27.80
N GLY A 548 -6.55 35.39 28.50
CA GLY A 548 -6.21 34.13 29.19
C GLY A 548 -5.41 34.32 30.47
N ALA A 549 -5.55 35.46 31.15
CA ALA A 549 -4.80 35.80 32.37
C ALA A 549 -4.86 34.70 33.45
N VAL A 550 -6.05 34.16 33.73
CA VAL A 550 -6.24 33.06 34.69
C VAL A 550 -5.44 31.83 34.29
N THR A 551 -5.51 31.43 33.02
CA THR A 551 -4.77 30.26 32.50
C THR A 551 -3.26 30.45 32.62
N LYS A 552 -2.74 31.67 32.43
CA LYS A 552 -1.30 31.95 32.54
C LYS A 552 -0.76 31.77 33.96
N VAL A 553 -1.60 31.98 34.98
CA VAL A 553 -1.21 31.73 36.37
C VAL A 553 -0.98 30.25 36.60
N PHE A 554 -1.86 29.38 36.09
CA PHE A 554 -1.70 27.92 36.20
C PHE A 554 -0.61 27.36 35.27
N PHE A 555 -0.39 28.01 34.12
CA PHE A 555 0.44 27.48 33.04
C PHE A 555 1.36 28.55 32.42
N PRO A 556 2.36 29.06 33.15
CA PRO A 556 3.23 30.13 32.67
C PRO A 556 4.11 29.70 31.49
N ASP A 557 4.57 28.44 31.46
CA ASP A 557 5.38 27.88 30.36
C ASP A 557 4.53 26.99 29.43
N VAL A 558 4.52 27.31 28.14
CA VAL A 558 3.69 26.63 27.13
C VAL A 558 4.08 25.16 26.90
N LEU A 559 5.34 24.77 27.16
CA LEU A 559 5.77 23.38 27.00
C LEU A 559 5.40 22.52 28.21
N ALA A 560 5.56 23.05 29.42
CA ALA A 560 5.11 22.44 30.66
C ALA A 560 3.59 22.26 30.64
N ALA A 561 2.86 23.31 30.27
CA ALA A 561 1.42 23.28 30.07
C ALA A 561 1.01 22.20 29.07
N LYS A 562 1.66 22.17 27.89
CA LYS A 562 1.39 21.15 26.87
C LYS A 562 1.66 19.73 27.36
N ARG A 563 2.68 19.52 28.20
CA ARG A 563 3.02 18.21 28.74
C ARG A 563 1.94 17.74 29.72
N ILE A 564 1.58 18.59 30.69
CA ILE A 564 0.56 18.31 31.70
C ILE A 564 -0.80 18.05 31.02
N LEU A 565 -1.24 18.98 30.18
CA LEU A 565 -2.57 18.91 29.54
C LEU A 565 -2.71 17.81 28.49
N ARG A 566 -1.62 17.21 28.01
CA ARG A 566 -1.70 16.09 27.05
C ARG A 566 -2.16 14.81 27.73
N ASP A 567 -1.72 14.60 28.98
CA ASP A 567 -1.88 13.32 29.67
C ASP A 567 -2.96 13.40 30.77
N THR A 568 -3.52 14.60 31.02
CA THR A 568 -4.62 14.83 31.97
C THR A 568 -5.99 14.84 31.29
N VAL A 569 -6.95 14.11 31.86
CA VAL A 569 -8.38 14.21 31.50
C VAL A 569 -9.00 15.40 32.23
N LEU A 570 -9.32 16.47 31.49
CA LEU A 570 -9.99 17.63 32.07
C LEU A 570 -11.50 17.39 32.15
N THR A 571 -12.07 17.58 33.34
CA THR A 571 -13.51 17.65 33.54
C THR A 571 -14.02 19.04 33.15
N PRO A 572 -15.35 19.22 32.99
CA PRO A 572 -15.94 20.55 32.82
C PRO A 572 -15.53 21.52 33.94
N ALA A 573 -15.50 21.05 35.19
CA ALA A 573 -15.06 21.86 36.34
C ALA A 573 -13.60 22.29 36.22
N HIS A 574 -12.68 21.36 35.86
CA HIS A 574 -11.27 21.71 35.63
C HIS A 574 -11.14 22.78 34.54
N THR A 575 -11.92 22.67 33.47
CA THR A 575 -11.87 23.65 32.38
C THR A 575 -12.33 25.03 32.83
N GLN A 576 -13.42 25.10 33.60
CA GLN A 576 -13.95 26.36 34.14
C GLN A 576 -12.93 27.04 35.07
N ILE A 577 -12.31 26.27 35.97
CA ILE A 577 -11.29 26.78 36.90
C ILE A 577 -10.05 27.27 36.14
N LEU A 578 -9.48 26.43 35.27
CA LEU A 578 -8.22 26.73 34.59
C LEU A 578 -8.32 27.87 33.56
N THR A 579 -9.53 28.20 33.12
CA THR A 579 -9.78 29.30 32.18
C THR A 579 -10.39 30.54 32.81
N GLY A 580 -10.98 30.41 34.00
CA GLY A 580 -11.84 31.45 34.59
C GLY A 580 -13.17 31.64 33.83
N HIS A 581 -13.49 30.76 32.87
CA HIS A 581 -14.70 30.81 32.06
C HIS A 581 -15.67 29.73 32.53
N GLY A 582 -16.46 30.04 33.56
CA GLY A 582 -17.37 29.09 34.19
C GLY A 582 -18.63 29.73 34.72
N GLY A 583 -19.43 28.94 35.44
CA GLY A 583 -20.66 29.39 36.09
C GLY A 583 -20.43 30.35 37.27
N PHE A 584 -19.32 31.09 37.29
CA PHE A 584 -18.97 32.07 38.31
C PHE A 584 -19.84 33.31 38.12
N ALA A 585 -20.43 33.83 39.20
CA ALA A 585 -21.29 35.02 39.14
C ALA A 585 -20.60 36.21 38.46
N ALA A 586 -19.32 36.45 38.75
CA ALA A 586 -18.55 37.51 38.13
C ALA A 586 -18.42 37.33 36.60
N TYR A 587 -18.22 36.09 36.15
CA TYR A 587 -18.15 35.76 34.72
C TYR A 587 -19.52 35.90 34.04
N LEU A 588 -20.59 35.36 34.64
CA LEU A 588 -21.95 35.40 34.09
C LEU A 588 -22.51 36.83 34.04
N HIS A 589 -22.20 37.66 35.04
CA HIS A 589 -22.57 39.07 35.05
C HIS A 589 -21.91 39.86 33.91
N ARG A 590 -20.64 39.57 33.60
CA ARG A 590 -19.92 40.20 32.48
C ARG A 590 -20.61 39.96 31.12
N PHE A 591 -21.36 38.89 30.98
CA PHE A 591 -22.13 38.55 29.78
C PHE A 591 -23.64 38.84 29.91
N HIS A 592 -24.04 39.59 30.95
CA HIS A 592 -25.43 39.96 31.22
C HIS A 592 -26.38 38.76 31.43
N LEU A 593 -25.85 37.62 31.89
CA LEU A 593 -26.63 36.41 32.22
C LEU A 593 -27.03 36.36 33.70
N LYS A 594 -26.42 37.20 34.54
CA LYS A 594 -26.76 37.38 35.96
C LYS A 594 -26.79 38.87 36.27
N ASN A 595 -27.68 39.28 37.15
CA ASN A 595 -27.88 40.69 37.51
C ASN A 595 -26.82 41.26 38.46
N SER A 596 -25.99 40.41 39.05
CA SER A 596 -24.92 40.82 39.97
C SER A 596 -23.72 39.86 39.86
N PRO A 597 -22.47 40.38 39.95
CA PRO A 597 -21.26 39.58 40.00
C PRO A 597 -21.01 38.98 41.40
N SER A 598 -21.82 39.32 42.40
CA SER A 598 -21.56 38.96 43.79
C SER A 598 -21.71 37.46 44.07
N CYS A 599 -20.89 36.96 44.99
CA CYS A 599 -21.08 35.63 45.56
C CYS A 599 -22.28 35.61 46.51
N VAL A 600 -22.86 34.43 46.71
CA VAL A 600 -23.98 34.27 47.64
C VAL A 600 -23.47 34.04 49.08
N CYS A 601 -22.15 33.85 49.31
CA CYS A 601 -21.59 33.87 50.67
C CYS A 601 -21.48 35.29 51.25
N ASP A 602 -21.21 36.29 50.40
CA ASP A 602 -21.10 37.70 50.77
C ASP A 602 -21.42 38.57 49.54
N GLN A 603 -22.39 39.47 49.68
CA GLN A 603 -22.83 40.33 48.57
C GLN A 603 -21.80 41.41 48.20
N SER A 604 -20.81 41.67 49.06
CA SER A 604 -19.74 42.64 48.83
C SER A 604 -18.56 42.07 48.02
N CYS A 605 -18.44 40.75 47.87
CA CYS A 605 -17.37 40.11 47.11
C CYS A 605 -17.87 39.57 45.76
N GLU A 606 -17.03 39.68 44.72
CA GLU A 606 -17.32 39.08 43.42
C GLU A 606 -17.01 37.58 43.42
N GLU A 607 -17.91 36.76 42.90
CA GLU A 607 -17.69 35.32 42.75
C GLU A 607 -16.73 35.05 41.59
N THR A 608 -15.43 35.12 41.87
CA THR A 608 -14.36 34.77 40.92
C THR A 608 -13.83 33.36 41.20
N VAL A 609 -13.04 32.82 40.26
CA VAL A 609 -12.34 31.54 40.49
C VAL A 609 -11.42 31.58 41.70
N TRP A 610 -10.77 32.72 41.97
CA TRP A 610 -9.87 32.87 43.12
C TRP A 610 -10.65 32.90 44.42
N HIS A 611 -11.78 33.62 44.44
CA HIS A 611 -12.67 33.66 45.59
C HIS A 611 -13.17 32.25 45.94
N LEU A 612 -13.66 31.49 44.95
CA LEU A 612 -14.16 30.12 45.19
C LEU A 612 -13.07 29.14 45.66
N LEU A 613 -11.84 29.27 45.15
CA LEU A 613 -10.76 28.35 45.52
C LEU A 613 -10.11 28.65 46.87
N PHE A 614 -10.08 29.91 47.30
CA PHE A 614 -9.22 30.32 48.43
C PHE A 614 -9.95 31.10 49.53
N GLU A 615 -11.12 31.67 49.27
CA GLU A 615 -11.75 32.65 50.17
C GLU A 615 -13.21 32.30 50.54
N CYS A 616 -13.90 31.52 49.69
CA CYS A 616 -15.32 31.27 49.86
C CYS A 616 -15.58 30.22 50.96
N PRO A 617 -16.34 30.55 52.02
CA PRO A 617 -16.59 29.65 53.15
C PRO A 617 -17.52 28.47 52.82
N ARG A 618 -18.05 28.40 51.59
CA ARG A 618 -18.96 27.34 51.15
C ARG A 618 -18.29 25.99 51.00
N GLU A 619 -17.01 25.98 50.64
CA GLU A 619 -16.23 24.75 50.45
C GLU A 619 -15.71 24.18 51.79
N SER A 620 -15.78 24.95 52.89
CA SER A 620 -15.45 24.44 54.23
C SER A 620 -16.54 23.59 54.88
N GLU A 621 -17.80 23.65 54.41
CA GLU A 621 -18.90 22.83 54.96
C GLU A 621 -19.01 21.44 54.33
N THR A 622 -18.44 21.21 53.14
CA THR A 622 -18.56 19.94 52.39
C THR A 622 -17.45 18.91 52.65
N LEU A 623 -16.42 19.23 53.41
CA LEU A 623 -15.36 18.29 53.82
C LEU A 623 -15.60 17.68 55.22
N GLY A 624 -16.72 18.00 55.86
CA GLY A 624 -17.07 17.59 57.23
C GLY A 624 -18.33 16.73 57.36
N SER A 625 -18.76 16.03 56.30
CA SER A 625 -19.92 15.10 56.34
C SER A 625 -19.63 13.78 55.65
#